data_AF-G7E2I1-F1
#
_entry.id   AF-G7E2I1-F1
#
_cell.length_a   1.000
_cell.length_b   1.000
_cell.length_c   1.000
_cell.angle_alpha   90.00
_cell.angle_beta   90.00
_cell.angle_gamma   90.00
#
_symmetry.space_group_name_H-M   'P 1'
#
loop_
_entity.id
_entity.type
_entity.pdbx_description
1 polymer ?
#
loop_
_entity_poly.entity_id
_entity_poly.type
_entity_poly.pdbx_seq_one_letter_code
_entity_poly.pdbx_strand_id
1 'polypeptide(L)'
;MGNLIWAQWARLLALASATNLLWAASWAIAYRKFFWDMIDAPLGPHGDQPPERDAVFLTLIVRVPAIQIILIVHALIMLAFEWPLPLLRQSALYRHHSVKITFYVVTAVLASLVYQSIDGAFYLLIAAAVRARASRLREPMFPAPREAPKGIV
;
A
#
# COMPACT_ATOMS: atom_id res chain seq x y z
N MET A 1 23.08 8.93 20.37
CA MET A 1 22.44 7.84 19.60
C MET A 1 21.44 8.46 18.63
N GLY A 2 21.37 8.00 17.38
CA GLY A 2 20.50 8.61 16.36
C GLY A 2 19.02 8.39 16.68
N ASN A 3 18.21 9.46 16.67
CA ASN A 3 16.77 9.35 16.89
C ASN A 3 16.08 8.82 15.62
N LEU A 4 15.04 8.00 15.77
CA LEU A 4 14.27 7.48 14.65
C LEU A 4 13.45 8.62 14.01
N ILE A 5 13.63 8.83 12.70
CA ILE A 5 12.82 9.78 11.93
C ILE A 5 11.59 9.01 11.41
N TRP A 6 10.45 9.19 12.06
CA TRP A 6 9.23 8.43 11.79
C TRP A 6 8.70 8.63 10.36
N ALA A 7 8.81 9.84 9.83
CA ALA A 7 8.42 10.17 8.45
C ALA A 7 9.26 9.40 7.42
N GLN A 8 10.59 9.32 7.64
CA GLN A 8 11.52 8.57 6.79
C GLN A 8 11.20 7.08 6.85
N TRP A 9 10.94 6.55 8.05
CA TRP A 9 10.63 5.13 8.23
C TRP A 9 9.29 4.76 7.58
N ALA A 10 8.24 5.57 7.78
CA ALA A 10 6.96 5.40 7.09
C ALA A 10 7.11 5.39 5.58
N ARG A 11 8.01 6.23 5.04
CA ARG A 11 8.29 6.29 3.59
C ARG A 11 8.94 5.02 3.09
N LEU A 12 9.96 4.52 3.78
CA LEU A 12 10.64 3.28 3.41
C LEU A 12 9.68 2.08 3.46
N LEU A 13 8.84 2.01 4.50
CA LEU A 13 7.77 1.02 4.58
C LEU A 13 6.83 1.13 3.39
N ALA A 14 6.31 2.32 3.11
CA ALA A 14 5.39 2.53 2.00
C ALA A 14 5.99 2.18 0.63
N LEU A 15 7.26 2.50 0.38
CA LEU A 15 7.97 2.10 -0.85
C LEU A 15 8.11 0.57 -0.96
N ALA A 16 8.49 -0.09 0.13
CA ALA A 16 8.61 -1.54 0.17
C ALA A 16 7.24 -2.22 -0.06
N SER A 17 6.20 -1.75 0.64
CA SER A 17 4.84 -2.25 0.48
C SER A 17 4.30 -2.03 -0.93
N ALA A 18 4.51 -0.85 -1.52
CA ALA A 18 4.06 -0.56 -2.88
C ALA A 18 4.77 -1.44 -3.92
N THR A 19 6.07 -1.69 -3.75
CA THR A 19 6.83 -2.58 -4.64
C THR A 19 6.34 -4.02 -4.53
N ASN A 20 6.14 -4.51 -3.31
CA ASN A 20 5.57 -5.84 -3.07
C ASN A 20 4.15 -5.94 -3.64
N LEU A 21 3.30 -4.94 -3.41
CA LEU A 21 1.93 -4.89 -3.90
C LEU A 21 1.87 -4.88 -5.43
N LEU A 22 2.76 -4.12 -6.10
CA LEU A 22 2.85 -4.09 -7.56
C LEU A 22 3.14 -5.49 -8.12
N TRP A 23 4.10 -6.19 -7.51
CA TRP A 23 4.46 -7.56 -7.89
C TRP A 23 3.31 -8.54 -7.60
N ALA A 24 2.77 -8.51 -6.38
CA ALA A 24 1.69 -9.39 -5.95
C ALA A 24 0.43 -9.24 -6.79
N ALA A 25 -0.01 -8.00 -7.05
CA ALA A 25 -1.18 -7.72 -7.87
C ALA A 25 -0.97 -8.14 -9.34
N SER A 26 0.25 -8.01 -9.86
CA SER A 26 0.59 -8.52 -11.20
C SER A 26 0.46 -10.04 -11.28
N TRP A 27 0.96 -10.78 -10.27
CA TRP A 27 0.78 -12.23 -10.19
C TRP A 27 -0.69 -12.63 -9.95
N ALA A 28 -1.44 -11.84 -9.20
CA ALA A 28 -2.85 -12.07 -8.94
C ALA A 28 -3.73 -11.95 -10.20
N ILE A 29 -3.22 -11.39 -11.31
CA ILE A 29 -3.90 -11.43 -12.61
C ILE A 29 -3.84 -12.84 -13.21
N ALA A 30 -2.73 -13.57 -13.00
CA ALA A 30 -2.56 -14.95 -13.46
C ALA A 30 -3.22 -15.95 -12.50
N TYR A 31 -3.06 -15.76 -11.19
CA TYR A 31 -3.64 -16.64 -10.15
C TYR A 31 -4.67 -15.88 -9.33
N ARG A 32 -5.89 -15.78 -9.84
CA ARG A 32 -6.92 -14.95 -9.22
C ARG A 32 -7.57 -15.68 -8.06
N LYS A 33 -7.40 -15.18 -6.84
CA LYS A 33 -8.06 -15.72 -5.65
C LYS A 33 -8.56 -14.60 -4.75
N PHE A 34 -9.82 -14.67 -4.37
CA PHE A 34 -10.40 -13.79 -3.36
C PHE A 34 -9.88 -14.25 -1.99
N PHE A 35 -9.38 -13.34 -1.16
CA PHE A 35 -8.76 -13.74 0.11
C PHE A 35 -9.80 -14.30 1.09
N TRP A 36 -10.98 -13.68 1.15
CA TRP A 36 -11.98 -14.04 2.17
C TRP A 36 -12.88 -15.21 1.76
N ASP A 37 -12.67 -15.81 0.58
CA ASP A 37 -13.43 -16.99 0.12
C ASP A 37 -13.28 -18.19 1.07
N MET A 38 -12.20 -18.25 1.85
CA MET A 38 -11.95 -19.31 2.82
C MET A 38 -12.81 -19.22 4.09
N ILE A 39 -13.43 -18.07 4.37
CA ILE A 39 -14.26 -17.88 5.55
C ILE A 39 -15.67 -18.38 5.25
N ASP A 40 -16.09 -19.42 5.98
CA ASP A 40 -17.38 -20.10 5.83
C ASP A 40 -17.60 -20.80 4.47
N ALA A 41 -16.54 -21.09 3.70
CA ALA A 41 -16.67 -21.92 2.50
C ALA A 41 -16.91 -23.40 2.87
N PRO A 42 -18.07 -23.99 2.53
CA PRO A 42 -18.24 -25.42 2.65
C PRO A 42 -17.33 -26.15 1.65
N LEU A 43 -16.73 -27.25 2.12
CA LEU A 43 -15.95 -28.15 1.28
C LEU A 43 -16.89 -28.90 0.34
N GLY A 44 -16.80 -28.60 -0.95
CA GLY A 44 -17.53 -29.29 -2.01
C GLY A 44 -16.73 -30.41 -2.67
N PRO A 45 -17.36 -31.16 -3.59
CA PRO A 45 -16.69 -32.22 -4.36
C PRO A 45 -15.49 -31.76 -5.19
N HIS A 46 -15.39 -30.46 -5.47
CA HIS A 46 -14.35 -29.84 -6.28
C HIS A 46 -13.50 -28.81 -5.51
N GLY A 47 -13.55 -28.83 -4.18
CA GLY A 47 -12.89 -27.86 -3.30
C GLY A 47 -13.86 -26.85 -2.68
N ASP A 48 -13.32 -25.73 -2.19
CA ASP A 48 -14.08 -24.66 -1.53
C ASP A 48 -15.18 -24.12 -2.45
N GLN A 49 -16.44 -24.19 -1.99
CA GLN A 49 -17.56 -23.55 -2.68
C GLN A 49 -17.74 -22.14 -2.12
N PRO A 50 -17.57 -21.09 -2.94
CA PRO A 50 -17.71 -19.72 -2.46
C PRO A 50 -19.17 -19.44 -2.06
N PRO A 51 -19.41 -18.79 -0.91
CA PRO A 51 -20.76 -18.40 -0.52
C PRO A 51 -21.33 -17.31 -1.44
N GLU A 52 -22.65 -17.27 -1.63
CA GLU A 52 -23.33 -16.32 -2.55
C GLU A 52 -23.05 -14.85 -2.20
N ARG A 53 -22.79 -14.56 -0.92
CA ARG A 53 -22.43 -13.21 -0.44
C ARG A 53 -21.17 -12.65 -1.11
N ASP A 54 -20.29 -13.51 -1.60
CA ASP A 54 -19.01 -13.12 -2.21
C ASP A 54 -19.08 -12.98 -3.74
N ALA A 55 -20.25 -13.21 -4.35
CA ALA A 55 -20.43 -13.24 -5.80
C ALA A 55 -19.91 -11.96 -6.51
N VAL A 56 -20.07 -10.80 -5.88
CA VAL A 56 -19.55 -9.52 -6.37
C VAL A 56 -18.03 -9.54 -6.43
N PHE A 57 -17.36 -9.96 -5.35
CA PHE A 57 -15.90 -10.02 -5.27
C PHE A 57 -15.33 -11.07 -6.22
N LEU A 58 -15.96 -12.23 -6.35
CA LEU A 58 -15.56 -13.25 -7.33
C LEU A 58 -15.64 -12.72 -8.76
N THR A 59 -16.65 -11.92 -9.08
CA THR A 59 -16.75 -11.29 -10.40
C THR A 59 -15.61 -10.28 -10.62
N LEU A 60 -15.38 -9.41 -9.64
CA LEU A 60 -14.39 -8.34 -9.73
C LEU A 60 -12.93 -8.84 -9.65
N ILE A 61 -12.67 -9.97 -8.98
CA ILE A 61 -11.32 -10.48 -8.73
C ILE A 61 -11.00 -11.68 -9.61
N VAL A 62 -11.92 -12.65 -9.72
CA VAL A 62 -11.68 -13.92 -10.42
C VAL A 62 -12.02 -13.82 -11.90
N ARG A 63 -13.14 -13.17 -12.26
CA ARG A 63 -13.57 -13.07 -13.67
C ARG A 63 -12.90 -11.94 -14.45
N VAL A 64 -12.91 -10.70 -13.93
CA VAL A 64 -12.55 -9.47 -14.69
C VAL A 64 -11.23 -8.79 -14.23
N PRO A 65 -10.42 -9.46 -13.41
CA PRO A 65 -9.40 -8.87 -12.49
C PRO A 65 -9.41 -7.34 -12.26
N ALA A 66 -10.56 -6.74 -11.99
CA ALA A 66 -10.70 -5.29 -11.82
C ALA A 66 -9.95 -4.79 -10.58
N ILE A 67 -10.02 -5.50 -9.45
CA ILE A 67 -9.34 -5.10 -8.21
C ILE A 67 -7.82 -5.15 -8.38
N GLN A 68 -7.29 -6.16 -9.07
CA GLN A 68 -5.86 -6.29 -9.33
C GLN A 68 -5.33 -5.12 -10.16
N ILE A 69 -6.06 -4.71 -11.20
CA ILE A 69 -5.71 -3.53 -12.01
C ILE A 69 -5.72 -2.26 -11.14
N ILE A 70 -6.74 -2.10 -10.30
CA ILE A 70 -6.82 -0.97 -9.37
C ILE A 70 -5.62 -0.98 -8.41
N LEU A 71 -5.22 -2.13 -7.87
CA LEU A 71 -4.07 -2.26 -6.97
C LEU A 71 -2.74 -1.94 -7.66
N ILE A 72 -2.56 -2.35 -8.91
CA ILE A 72 -1.38 -1.98 -9.72
C ILE A 72 -1.31 -0.46 -9.86
N VAL A 73 -2.42 0.20 -10.20
CA VAL A 73 -2.47 1.66 -10.31
C VAL A 73 -2.16 2.32 -8.97
N HIS A 74 -2.75 1.85 -7.86
CA HIS A 74 -2.46 2.39 -6.53
C HIS A 74 -0.99 2.22 -6.15
N ALA A 75 -0.39 1.06 -6.44
CA ALA A 75 1.02 0.80 -6.18
C ALA A 75 1.94 1.75 -6.99
N LEU A 76 1.65 1.97 -8.28
CA LEU A 76 2.38 2.92 -9.11
C LEU A 76 2.26 4.36 -8.60
N ILE A 77 1.05 4.77 -8.19
CA ILE A 77 0.81 6.09 -7.59
C ILE A 77 1.61 6.25 -6.28
N MET A 78 1.63 5.23 -5.43
CA MET A 78 2.42 5.24 -4.19
C MET A 78 3.92 5.37 -4.46
N LEU A 79 4.45 4.58 -5.40
CA LEU A 79 5.85 4.67 -5.81
C LEU A 79 6.16 6.09 -6.30
N ALA A 80 5.30 6.67 -7.13
CA ALA A 80 5.48 8.02 -7.65
C ALA A 80 5.45 9.12 -6.56
N PHE A 81 4.65 8.97 -5.49
CA PHE A 81 4.51 9.99 -4.45
C PHE A 81 5.42 9.80 -3.24
N GLU A 82 5.92 8.59 -2.98
CA GLU A 82 6.92 8.32 -1.96
C GLU A 82 8.35 8.46 -2.51
N TRP A 83 8.54 8.20 -3.81
CA TRP A 83 9.75 8.59 -4.51
C TRP A 83 9.70 10.10 -4.80
N PRO A 84 10.76 10.87 -4.50
CA PRO A 84 10.72 12.32 -4.63
C PRO A 84 10.87 12.82 -6.07
N LEU A 85 9.94 12.44 -6.94
CA LEU A 85 9.85 12.91 -8.31
C LEU A 85 9.75 14.46 -8.31
N PRO A 86 10.71 15.17 -8.94
CA PRO A 86 10.76 16.63 -8.89
C PRO A 86 9.46 17.31 -9.30
N LEU A 87 8.77 16.76 -10.30
CA LEU A 87 7.51 17.26 -10.86
C LEU A 87 6.34 17.25 -9.86
N LEU A 88 6.37 16.38 -8.84
CA LEU A 88 5.25 16.16 -7.93
C LEU A 88 5.46 16.81 -6.56
N ARG A 89 6.65 17.38 -6.28
CA ARG A 89 7.03 17.93 -4.96
C ARG A 89 6.11 19.03 -4.46
N GLN A 90 5.53 19.81 -5.37
CA GLN A 90 4.67 20.94 -5.02
C GLN A 90 3.19 20.54 -4.89
N SER A 91 2.80 19.31 -5.28
CA SER A 91 1.41 18.87 -5.23
C SER A 91 0.93 18.66 -3.79
N ALA A 92 -0.36 18.91 -3.54
CA ALA A 92 -0.98 18.65 -2.23
C ALA A 92 -0.88 17.16 -1.82
N LEU A 93 -0.97 16.25 -2.81
CA LEU A 93 -0.84 14.80 -2.61
C LEU A 93 0.52 14.41 -2.00
N TYR A 94 1.54 15.21 -2.25
CA TYR A 94 2.90 14.94 -1.82
C TYR A 94 3.22 15.48 -0.42
N ARG A 95 2.57 16.57 0.01
CA ARG A 95 2.94 17.34 1.22
C ARG A 95 2.18 16.97 2.48
N HIS A 96 1.00 16.35 2.35
CA HIS A 96 0.11 16.14 3.49
C HIS A 96 0.15 14.69 3.98
N HIS A 97 0.50 14.50 5.25
CA HIS A 97 0.46 13.19 5.92
C HIS A 97 -0.93 12.57 5.86
N SER A 98 -2.00 13.36 6.07
CA SER A 98 -3.39 12.88 6.06
C SER A 98 -3.79 12.23 4.73
N VAL A 99 -3.49 12.87 3.60
CA VAL A 99 -3.78 12.35 2.26
C VAL A 99 -3.12 10.99 2.05
N LYS A 100 -1.85 10.88 2.46
CA LYS A 100 -1.08 9.64 2.31
C LYS A 100 -1.57 8.53 3.23
N ILE A 101 -1.93 8.85 4.47
CA ILE A 101 -2.54 7.90 5.42
C ILE A 101 -3.85 7.36 4.83
N THR A 102 -4.74 8.23 4.35
CA THR A 102 -6.00 7.80 3.72
C THR A 102 -5.72 6.90 2.51
N PHE A 103 -4.77 7.28 1.66
CA PHE A 103 -4.40 6.48 0.50
C PHE A 103 -3.89 5.09 0.89
N TYR A 104 -3.04 4.99 1.91
CA TYR A 104 -2.53 3.71 2.41
C TYR A 104 -3.64 2.84 2.97
N VAL A 105 -4.56 3.40 3.75
CA VAL A 105 -5.69 2.66 4.34
C VAL A 105 -6.63 2.14 3.25
N VAL A 106 -7.00 2.98 2.28
CA VAL A 106 -7.85 2.57 1.15
C VAL A 106 -7.17 1.46 0.34
N THR A 107 -5.88 1.62 0.04
CA THR A 107 -5.11 0.62 -0.69
C THR A 107 -4.99 -0.68 0.10
N ALA A 108 -4.80 -0.61 1.42
CA ALA A 108 -4.74 -1.79 2.28
C ALA A 108 -6.06 -2.56 2.32
N VAL A 109 -7.19 -1.87 2.38
CA VAL A 109 -8.52 -2.51 2.33
C VAL A 109 -8.74 -3.20 1.00
N LEU A 110 -8.37 -2.59 -0.13
CA LEU A 110 -8.47 -3.24 -1.43
C LEU A 110 -7.50 -4.43 -1.54
N ALA A 111 -6.27 -4.28 -1.03
CA ALA A 111 -5.24 -5.31 -1.08
C ALA A 111 -5.59 -6.51 -0.20
N SER A 112 -6.36 -6.32 0.87
CA SER A 112 -6.83 -7.43 1.71
C SER A 112 -7.92 -8.27 1.05
N LEU A 113 -8.54 -7.80 -0.05
CA LEU A 113 -9.50 -8.60 -0.81
C LEU A 113 -8.81 -9.63 -1.70
N VAL A 114 -7.57 -9.39 -2.12
CA VAL A 114 -6.86 -10.27 -3.06
C VAL A 114 -5.83 -11.08 -2.30
N TYR A 115 -5.87 -12.41 -2.47
CA TYR A 115 -5.10 -13.33 -1.62
C TYR A 115 -3.59 -13.07 -1.64
N GLN A 116 -3.04 -12.80 -2.83
CA GLN A 116 -1.59 -12.59 -3.01
C GLN A 116 -1.08 -11.27 -2.42
N SER A 117 -1.97 -10.30 -2.16
CA SER A 117 -1.58 -8.96 -1.72
C SER A 117 -1.77 -8.70 -0.23
N ILE A 118 -2.12 -9.73 0.56
CA ILE A 118 -2.39 -9.58 1.98
C ILE A 118 -1.18 -9.03 2.77
N ASP A 119 0.03 -9.46 2.42
CA ASP A 119 1.26 -8.96 3.04
C ASP A 119 1.43 -7.45 2.80
N GLY A 120 1.22 -7.01 1.55
CA GLY A 120 1.22 -5.61 1.18
C GLY A 120 0.17 -4.81 1.96
N ALA A 121 -1.02 -5.36 2.17
CA ALA A 121 -2.07 -4.73 2.97
C ALA A 121 -1.63 -4.49 4.42
N PHE A 122 -1.05 -5.50 5.08
CA PHE A 122 -0.56 -5.38 6.45
C PHE A 122 0.53 -4.32 6.58
N TYR A 123 1.53 -4.34 5.70
CA TYR A 123 2.60 -3.35 5.77
C TYR A 123 2.12 -1.93 5.43
N LEU A 124 1.07 -1.77 4.62
CA LEU A 124 0.43 -0.47 4.39
C LEU A 124 -0.29 0.06 5.62
N LEU A 125 -0.97 -0.80 6.39
CA LEU A 125 -1.58 -0.39 7.66
C LEU A 125 -0.52 0.02 8.69
N ILE A 126 0.61 -0.70 8.73
CA ILE A 126 1.76 -0.32 9.56
C ILE A 126 2.31 1.03 9.09
N ALA A 127 2.54 1.22 7.79
CA ALA A 127 3.03 2.48 7.23
C ALA A 127 2.08 3.65 7.55
N ALA A 128 0.76 3.42 7.52
CA ALA A 128 -0.25 4.40 7.90
C ALA A 128 -0.15 4.77 9.39
N ALA A 129 -0.03 3.79 10.29
CA ALA A 129 0.14 4.04 11.73
C ALA A 129 1.44 4.80 12.05
N VAL A 130 2.55 4.40 11.43
CA VAL A 130 3.85 5.08 11.56
C VAL A 130 3.77 6.52 11.06
N ARG A 131 3.09 6.75 9.92
CA ARG A 131 2.90 8.09 9.38
C ARG A 131 1.97 8.94 10.24
N ALA A 132 0.92 8.36 10.81
CA ALA A 132 0.06 9.05 11.77
C ALA A 132 0.86 9.52 12.99
N ARG A 133 1.80 8.70 13.47
CA ARG A 133 2.73 9.11 14.53
C ARG A 133 3.65 10.25 14.09
N ALA A 134 4.25 10.18 12.90
CA ALA A 134 5.06 11.28 12.35
C ALA A 134 4.27 12.60 12.25
N SER A 135 3.00 12.51 11.84
CA SER A 135 2.08 13.65 11.79
C SER A 135 1.82 14.26 13.17
N ARG A 136 1.64 13.44 14.22
CA ARG A 136 1.46 13.91 15.60
C ARG A 136 2.70 14.62 16.14
N LEU A 137 3.89 14.12 15.77
CA LEU A 137 5.17 14.74 16.10
C LEU A 137 5.51 15.96 15.24
N ARG A 138 4.64 16.32 14.28
CA ARG A 138 4.84 17.41 13.32
C ARG A 138 6.14 17.28 12.54
N GLU A 139 6.57 16.05 12.25
CA GLU A 139 7.76 15.81 11.44
C GLU A 139 7.54 16.27 9.99
N PRO A 140 8.53 16.94 9.38
CA PRO A 140 8.44 17.32 7.98
C PRO A 140 8.38 16.08 7.09
N MET A 141 7.71 16.19 5.95
CA MET A 141 7.49 15.06 5.05
C MET A 141 8.80 14.48 4.49
N PHE A 142 9.76 15.36 4.24
CA PHE A 142 11.12 15.00 3.84
C PHE A 142 12.10 15.72 4.77
N PRO A 143 13.19 15.05 5.17
CA PRO A 143 14.25 15.73 5.90
C PRO A 143 14.81 16.86 5.03
N ALA A 144 15.17 17.99 5.67
CA ALA A 144 15.88 19.06 4.99
C ALA A 144 17.16 18.49 4.34
N PRO A 145 17.62 19.06 3.20
CA PRO A 145 18.94 18.74 2.67
C PRO A 145 19.96 18.86 3.81
N ARG A 146 20.81 17.84 4.02
CA ARG A 146 21.91 17.97 4.98
C ARG A 146 22.75 19.16 4.52
N GLU A 147 22.89 20.19 5.36
CA GLU A 147 23.90 21.21 5.12
C GLU A 147 25.25 20.50 4.97
N ALA A 148 25.99 20.81 3.90
CA ALA A 148 27.36 20.32 3.77
C ALA A 148 28.13 20.74 5.04
N PRO A 149 29.00 19.87 5.59
CA PRO A 149 29.79 20.24 6.76
C PRO A 149 30.54 21.54 6.46
N LYS A 150 30.18 22.61 7.17
CA LYS A 150 30.86 23.90 7.11
C LYS A 150 32.25 23.69 7.71
N GLY A 151 33.28 23.50 6.87
CA GLY A 151 34.66 23.41 7.35
C GLY A 151 35.62 22.49 6.61
N ILE A 152 35.37 22.10 5.35
CA ILE A 152 36.41 21.53 4.50
C ILE A 152 36.56 22.42 3.27
N VAL A 153 37.30 23.52 3.45
CA VAL A 153 37.94 24.30 2.39
C VAL A 153 39.39 24.46 2.82
#